data_AF-A0A851NAG1-F1
#
_entry.id   AF-A0A851NAG1-F1
#
_cell.length_a   1.000
_cell.length_b   1.000
_cell.length_c   1.000
_cell.angle_alpha   90.00
_cell.angle_beta   90.00
_cell.angle_gamma   90.00
#
_symmetry.space_group_name_H-M   'P 1'
#
loop_
_entity.id
_entity.type
_entity.pdbx_description
1 polymer ?
#
loop_
_entity_poly.entity_id
_entity_poly.type
_entity_poly.pdbx_seq_one_letter_code
_entity_poly.pdbx_strand_id
1 'polypeptide(L)'
;PEDLTLDPDSANHLLILSADLKSVRMGCRKQELPDNPKRFDTNSRVLASRGFQSGRHYWEVEVGPSDGWAFGVAKESIRRKGLTQFSPEEGIWAVQQNGGRYWAVTSPQRTPLCLSQKLSRVRVYLDYEGEEVSFYDADNMQHIFTFNVAFREKVFPLFSVCSTITYIKLC
;
A
#
# COMPACT_ATOMS: atom_id res chain seq x y z
N PRO A 1 -3.74 -3.26 -16.83
CA PRO A 1 -3.11 -3.33 -15.50
C PRO A 1 -1.64 -2.96 -15.64
N GLU A 2 -1.12 -2.13 -14.74
CA GLU A 2 0.30 -1.81 -14.70
C GLU A 2 1.10 -3.02 -14.22
N ASP A 3 2.15 -3.38 -14.94
CA ASP A 3 3.07 -4.45 -14.54
C ASP A 3 4.09 -3.88 -13.52
N LEU A 4 3.73 -3.94 -12.24
CA LEU A 4 4.49 -3.34 -11.14
C LEU A 4 5.31 -4.39 -10.39
N THR A 5 6.49 -4.00 -9.92
CA THR A 5 7.29 -4.76 -8.94
C THR A 5 7.51 -3.93 -7.69
N LEU A 6 7.86 -4.57 -6.59
CA LEU A 6 8.28 -3.94 -5.35
C LEU A 6 9.73 -3.47 -5.46
N ASP A 7 10.06 -2.33 -4.86
CA ASP A 7 11.41 -1.76 -4.82
C ASP A 7 12.20 -2.26 -3.59
N PRO A 8 13.22 -3.13 -3.77
CA PRO A 8 14.05 -3.63 -2.67
C PRO A 8 14.81 -2.54 -1.92
N ASP A 9 15.13 -1.42 -2.57
CA ASP A 9 15.85 -0.32 -1.93
C ASP A 9 14.96 0.44 -0.94
N SER A 10 13.65 0.44 -1.18
CA SER A 10 12.66 1.06 -0.30
C SER A 10 12.23 0.18 0.87
N ALA A 11 12.33 -1.15 0.73
CA ALA A 11 11.75 -2.11 1.65
C ALA A 11 12.41 -2.08 3.04
N ASN A 12 11.58 -2.05 4.09
CA ASN A 12 12.05 -2.18 5.47
C ASN A 12 12.79 -3.50 5.73
N HIS A 13 13.78 -3.48 6.62
CA HIS A 13 14.61 -4.66 6.95
C HIS A 13 13.82 -5.87 7.46
N LEU A 14 12.61 -5.69 8.00
CA LEU A 14 11.74 -6.79 8.43
C LEU A 14 10.95 -7.42 7.28
N LEU A 15 10.88 -6.79 6.11
CA LEU A 15 10.06 -7.24 4.99
C LEU A 15 10.85 -8.16 4.06
N ILE A 16 10.30 -9.34 3.81
CA ILE A 16 10.89 -10.33 2.90
C ILE A 16 10.12 -10.24 1.58
N LEU A 17 10.84 -9.93 0.51
CA LEU A 17 10.30 -9.88 -0.86
C LEU A 17 10.47 -11.24 -1.55
N SER A 18 9.54 -11.60 -2.44
CA SER A 18 9.71 -12.74 -3.34
C SER A 18 10.75 -12.47 -4.43
N ALA A 19 11.26 -13.52 -5.07
CA ALA A 19 12.30 -13.40 -6.10
C ALA A 19 11.85 -12.61 -7.34
N ASP A 20 10.56 -12.69 -7.68
CA ASP A 20 9.93 -11.91 -8.76
C ASP A 20 9.57 -10.48 -8.34
N LEU A 21 9.83 -10.11 -7.09
CA LEU A 21 9.49 -8.82 -6.48
C LEU A 21 7.99 -8.48 -6.55
N LYS A 22 7.11 -9.48 -6.65
CA LYS A 22 5.65 -9.27 -6.66
C LYS A 22 5.02 -9.36 -5.28
N SER A 23 5.63 -10.10 -4.36
CA SER A 23 5.06 -10.40 -3.05
C SER A 23 5.93 -9.87 -1.92
N VAL A 24 5.28 -9.47 -0.83
CA VAL A 24 5.91 -9.07 0.43
C VAL A 24 5.20 -9.69 1.61
N ARG A 25 6.01 -10.14 2.58
CA ARG A 25 5.55 -10.64 3.88
C ARG A 25 6.46 -10.13 4.99
N MET A 26 5.97 -10.13 6.22
CA MET A 26 6.80 -9.79 7.38
C MET A 26 7.62 -10.99 7.85
N GLY A 27 8.92 -10.80 8.02
CA GLY A 27 9.83 -11.76 8.64
C GLY A 27 9.85 -11.63 10.17
N CYS A 28 10.37 -12.66 10.83
CA CYS A 28 10.52 -12.66 12.30
C CYS A 28 11.78 -11.92 12.79
N ARG A 29 12.71 -11.58 11.89
CA ARG A 29 14.00 -10.96 12.20
C ARG A 29 14.35 -9.93 11.13
N LYS A 30 15.09 -8.90 11.54
CA LYS A 30 15.65 -7.92 10.60
C LYS A 30 16.66 -8.62 9.70
N GLN A 31 16.63 -8.29 8.42
CA GLN A 31 17.62 -8.72 7.45
C GLN A 31 18.83 -7.76 7.48
N GLU A 32 20.01 -8.30 7.22
CA GLU A 32 21.26 -7.55 7.07
C GLU A 32 21.30 -6.90 5.68
N LEU A 33 20.55 -5.81 5.50
CA LEU A 33 20.50 -5.03 4.26
C LEU A 33 21.17 -3.67 4.47
N PRO A 34 21.92 -3.16 3.48
CA PRO A 34 22.51 -1.83 3.57
C PRO A 34 21.41 -0.77 3.71
N ASP A 35 21.61 0.17 4.64
CA ASP A 35 20.73 1.32 4.75
C ASP A 35 21.00 2.32 3.61
N ASN A 36 19.94 2.98 3.17
CA ASN A 36 19.99 4.02 2.15
C ASN A 36 18.84 5.01 2.36
N PRO A 37 18.87 6.21 1.75
CA PRO A 37 17.83 7.22 1.96
C PRO A 37 16.41 6.80 1.56
N LYS A 38 16.24 5.88 0.59
CA LYS A 38 14.93 5.38 0.13
C LYS A 38 14.31 4.37 1.10
N ARG A 39 15.15 3.65 1.87
CA ARG A 39 14.71 2.55 2.73
C ARG A 39 13.88 3.03 3.91
N PHE A 40 12.72 2.42 4.12
CA PHE A 40 11.98 2.59 5.37
C PHE A 40 12.73 1.92 6.53
N ASP A 41 13.15 2.66 7.56
CA ASP A 41 13.96 2.09 8.66
C ASP A 41 13.12 1.48 9.79
N THR A 42 11.95 2.06 10.06
CA THR A 42 11.14 1.80 11.25
C THR A 42 9.79 1.19 10.88
N ASN A 43 9.10 1.79 9.92
CA ASN A 43 7.79 1.31 9.47
C ASN A 43 7.97 0.10 8.54
N SER A 44 7.19 -0.97 8.74
CA SER A 44 7.20 -2.18 7.90
C SER A 44 6.48 -1.93 6.55
N ARG A 45 7.08 -1.06 5.74
CA ARG A 45 6.57 -0.56 4.46
C ARG A 45 7.54 -0.81 3.31
N VAL A 46 6.99 -0.84 2.10
CA VAL A 46 7.73 -0.93 0.82
C VAL A 46 6.94 -0.20 -0.28
N LEU A 47 7.62 0.44 -1.22
CA LEU A 47 7.01 1.00 -2.42
C LEU A 47 7.10 0.07 -3.63
N ALA A 48 6.27 0.32 -4.64
CA ALA A 48 6.55 -0.16 -5.98
C ALA A 48 7.76 0.55 -6.61
N SER A 49 8.41 -0.13 -7.56
CA SER A 49 9.56 0.36 -8.34
C SER A 49 9.22 1.51 -9.27
N ARG A 50 7.95 1.66 -9.63
CA ARG A 50 7.44 2.73 -10.50
C ARG A 50 6.36 3.54 -9.78
N GLY A 51 6.43 4.86 -9.97
CA GLY A 51 5.42 5.81 -9.56
C GLY A 51 4.89 6.61 -10.75
N PHE A 52 3.83 7.37 -10.51
CA PHE A 52 3.02 8.04 -11.53
C PHE A 52 2.89 9.53 -11.22
N GLN A 53 2.93 10.36 -12.25
CA GLN A 53 2.79 11.83 -12.13
C GLN A 53 1.79 12.42 -13.13
N SER A 54 1.06 11.55 -13.85
CA SER A 54 0.11 11.88 -14.91
C SER A 54 -0.60 10.60 -15.33
N GLY A 55 -1.79 10.71 -15.89
CA GLY A 55 -2.53 9.63 -16.51
C GLY A 55 -3.38 8.80 -15.54
N ARG A 56 -3.99 7.79 -16.13
CA ARG A 56 -4.86 6.83 -15.45
C ARG A 56 -4.19 5.48 -15.38
N HIS A 57 -4.07 4.93 -14.18
CA HIS A 57 -3.35 3.72 -13.89
C HIS A 57 -4.19 2.80 -13.01
N TYR A 58 -3.97 1.49 -13.15
CA TYR A 58 -4.53 0.56 -12.19
C TYR A 58 -3.65 -0.67 -12.02
N TRP A 59 -3.67 -1.23 -10.82
CA TRP A 59 -3.03 -2.49 -10.49
C TRP A 59 -3.92 -3.27 -9.53
N GLU A 60 -3.67 -4.56 -9.41
CA GLU A 60 -4.41 -5.43 -8.50
C GLU A 60 -3.49 -5.94 -7.40
N VAL A 61 -4.06 -6.05 -6.20
CA VAL A 61 -3.36 -6.44 -4.98
C VAL A 61 -4.11 -7.60 -4.37
N GLU A 62 -3.47 -8.76 -4.35
CA GLU A 62 -3.91 -9.91 -3.58
C GLU A 62 -3.42 -9.76 -2.14
N VAL A 63 -4.29 -10.11 -1.19
CA VAL A 63 -4.00 -10.07 0.25
C VAL A 63 -4.17 -11.43 0.88
N GLY A 64 -3.30 -11.74 1.83
CA GLY A 64 -3.39 -12.95 2.62
C GLY A 64 -4.67 -13.02 3.46
N PRO A 65 -5.08 -14.22 3.89
CA PRO A 65 -6.32 -14.43 4.64
C PRO A 65 -6.25 -13.91 6.09
N SER A 66 -5.17 -13.29 6.53
CA SER A 66 -5.01 -12.80 7.90
C SER A 66 -4.89 -11.28 7.94
N ASP A 67 -5.34 -10.70 9.05
CA ASP A 67 -5.22 -9.27 9.34
C ASP A 67 -3.78 -8.77 9.35
N GLY A 68 -3.62 -7.45 9.31
CA GLY A 68 -2.33 -6.79 9.47
C GLY A 68 -1.68 -6.41 8.15
N TRP A 69 -2.49 -5.91 7.22
CA TRP A 69 -2.04 -5.37 5.94
C TRP A 69 -2.68 -4.01 5.67
N ALA A 70 -1.96 -3.19 4.90
CA ALA A 70 -2.46 -1.93 4.37
C ALA A 70 -1.78 -1.64 3.04
N PHE A 71 -2.50 -1.05 2.09
CA PHE A 71 -1.91 -0.62 0.82
C PHE A 71 -2.72 0.50 0.17
N GLY A 72 -2.07 1.22 -0.73
CA GLY A 72 -2.65 2.34 -1.45
C GLY A 72 -1.58 3.09 -2.20
N VAL A 73 -1.62 4.42 -2.15
CA VAL A 73 -0.59 5.28 -2.74
C VAL A 73 0.03 6.19 -1.68
N ALA A 74 1.28 6.59 -1.94
CA ALA A 74 1.99 7.59 -1.17
C ALA A 74 2.72 8.57 -2.07
N LYS A 75 2.86 9.80 -1.59
CA LYS A 75 3.74 10.81 -2.20
C LYS A 75 5.18 10.32 -2.29
N GLU A 76 5.90 10.74 -3.33
CA GLU A 76 7.34 10.50 -3.49
C GLU A 76 8.12 11.00 -2.27
N SER A 77 7.76 12.20 -1.77
CA SER A 77 8.34 12.85 -0.60
C SER A 77 8.01 12.23 0.76
N ILE A 78 7.25 11.12 0.81
CA ILE A 78 6.91 10.45 2.07
C ILE A 78 8.15 10.20 2.92
N ARG A 79 8.05 10.50 4.22
CA ARG A 79 9.14 10.31 5.18
C ARG A 79 9.49 8.83 5.31
N ARG A 80 10.76 8.51 5.02
CA ARG A 80 11.30 7.14 5.07
C ARG A 80 11.85 6.75 6.43
N LYS A 81 12.23 7.73 7.24
CA LYS A 81 12.96 7.52 8.50
C LYS A 81 12.09 7.83 9.71
N GLY A 82 12.27 7.02 10.75
CA GLY A 82 11.51 7.09 12.00
C GLY A 82 10.08 6.55 11.91
N LEU A 83 9.40 6.52 13.05
CA LEU A 83 8.01 6.11 13.14
C LEU A 83 7.10 7.22 12.63
N THR A 84 6.21 6.91 11.68
CA THR A 84 5.25 7.86 11.12
C THR A 84 3.87 7.26 11.06
N GLN A 85 2.85 8.09 11.18
CA GLN A 85 1.47 7.62 11.05
C GLN A 85 1.21 7.13 9.63
N PHE A 86 0.29 6.18 9.50
CA PHE A 86 -0.24 5.75 8.22
C PHE A 86 -1.52 6.56 8.00
N SER A 87 -1.37 7.78 7.46
CA SER A 87 -2.44 8.78 7.33
C SER A 87 -2.22 9.75 6.14
N PRO A 88 -3.27 10.49 5.72
CA PRO A 88 -3.17 11.50 4.65
C PRO A 88 -2.20 12.66 4.95
N GLU A 89 -2.01 13.03 6.21
CA GLU A 89 -1.06 14.09 6.63
C GLU A 89 0.39 13.73 6.27
N GLU A 90 0.72 12.44 6.37
CA GLU A 90 2.01 11.88 5.96
C GLU A 90 2.05 11.57 4.45
N GLY A 91 1.01 11.97 3.70
CA GLY A 91 0.92 11.81 2.25
C GLY A 91 0.53 10.41 1.81
N ILE A 92 -0.29 9.70 2.60
CA ILE A 92 -0.72 8.32 2.33
C ILE A 92 -2.25 8.25 2.18
N TRP A 93 -2.72 7.61 1.10
CA TRP A 93 -4.13 7.32 0.86
C TRP A 93 -4.28 5.84 0.55
N ALA A 94 -5.00 5.13 1.43
CA ALA A 94 -4.91 3.68 1.49
C ALA A 94 -6.14 3.03 2.12
N VAL A 95 -6.27 1.73 1.91
CA VAL A 95 -7.16 0.84 2.66
C VAL A 95 -6.33 -0.11 3.52
N GLN A 96 -6.91 -0.58 4.61
CA GLN A 96 -6.24 -1.50 5.53
C GLN A 96 -7.22 -2.48 6.17
N GLN A 97 -6.70 -3.62 6.61
CA GLN A 97 -7.38 -4.54 7.50
C GLN A 97 -6.61 -4.63 8.83
N ASN A 98 -7.27 -4.23 9.92
CA ASN A 98 -6.70 -4.26 11.26
C ASN A 98 -7.80 -4.48 12.31
N GLY A 99 -7.54 -5.36 13.28
CA GLY A 99 -8.47 -5.66 14.38
C GLY A 99 -9.80 -6.26 13.91
N GLY A 100 -9.75 -7.13 12.89
CA GLY A 100 -10.89 -7.82 12.29
C GLY A 100 -11.77 -6.93 11.43
N ARG A 101 -11.35 -5.68 11.14
CA ARG A 101 -12.14 -4.68 10.44
C ARG A 101 -11.36 -4.03 9.31
N TYR A 102 -12.09 -3.53 8.33
CA TYR A 102 -11.56 -2.78 7.20
C TYR A 102 -11.73 -1.29 7.41
N TRP A 103 -10.74 -0.53 6.95
CA TRP A 103 -10.73 0.92 7.10
C TRP A 103 -10.19 1.58 5.85
N ALA A 104 -10.82 2.68 5.46
CA ALA A 104 -10.17 3.70 4.65
C ALA A 104 -9.33 4.58 5.58
N VAL A 105 -8.10 4.86 5.17
CA VAL A 105 -7.13 5.64 5.91
C VAL A 105 -7.41 7.13 5.70
N THR A 106 -8.55 7.59 6.20
CA THR A 106 -8.97 8.99 6.24
C THR A 106 -8.52 9.66 7.54
N SER A 107 -8.64 10.98 7.58
CA SER A 107 -8.31 11.84 8.72
C SER A 107 -9.44 12.85 8.96
N PRO A 108 -9.71 13.27 10.21
CA PRO A 108 -8.97 12.99 11.46
C PRO A 108 -9.19 11.59 12.04
N GLN A 109 -10.26 10.91 11.64
CA GLN A 109 -10.55 9.54 12.05
C GLN A 109 -10.71 8.67 10.81
N ARG A 110 -10.21 7.43 10.91
CA ARG A 110 -10.34 6.44 9.86
C ARG A 110 -11.80 6.08 9.64
N THR A 111 -12.20 6.00 8.39
CA THR A 111 -13.57 5.63 8.00
C THR A 111 -13.70 4.11 8.00
N PRO A 112 -14.60 3.51 8.81
CA PRO A 112 -14.85 2.08 8.78
C PRO A 112 -15.48 1.69 7.43
N LEU A 113 -15.04 0.57 6.87
CA LEU A 113 -15.57 0.02 5.63
C LEU A 113 -16.47 -1.19 5.94
N CYS A 114 -17.72 -1.11 5.49
CA CYS A 114 -18.70 -2.19 5.63
C CYS A 114 -18.69 -3.06 4.38
N LEU A 115 -17.94 -4.15 4.41
CA LEU A 115 -17.83 -5.09 3.30
C LEU A 115 -18.69 -6.32 3.57
N SER A 116 -19.42 -6.78 2.55
CA SER A 116 -20.27 -7.97 2.62
C SER A 116 -19.46 -9.26 2.65
N GLN A 117 -18.24 -9.22 2.11
CA GLN A 117 -17.33 -10.35 2.01
C GLN A 117 -15.91 -9.93 2.37
N LYS A 118 -15.08 -10.93 2.64
CA LYS A 118 -13.66 -10.73 2.91
C LYS A 118 -12.93 -10.38 1.61
N LEU A 119 -12.03 -9.41 1.67
CA LEU A 119 -11.20 -9.05 0.53
C LEU A 119 -10.11 -10.11 0.32
N SER A 120 -10.04 -10.66 -0.88
CA SER A 120 -8.97 -11.51 -1.40
C SER A 120 -8.08 -10.74 -2.37
N ARG A 121 -8.71 -9.93 -3.24
CA ARG A 121 -8.06 -9.16 -4.29
C ARG A 121 -8.74 -7.82 -4.47
N VAL A 122 -7.93 -6.76 -4.51
CA VAL A 122 -8.41 -5.38 -4.61
C VAL A 122 -7.74 -4.71 -5.79
N ARG A 123 -8.54 -4.10 -6.65
CA ARG A 123 -8.04 -3.19 -7.68
C ARG A 123 -7.85 -1.81 -7.08
N VAL A 124 -6.68 -1.24 -7.28
CA VAL A 124 -6.40 0.18 -7.02
C VAL A 124 -6.40 0.89 -8.36
N TYR A 125 -7.21 1.94 -8.48
CA TYR A 125 -7.30 2.81 -9.64
C TYR A 125 -6.83 4.21 -9.24
N LEU A 126 -5.93 4.78 -10.03
CA LEU A 126 -5.39 6.12 -9.88
C LEU A 126 -5.78 6.92 -11.13
N ASP A 127 -6.52 8.02 -10.96
CA ASP A 127 -6.71 9.04 -11.98
C ASP A 127 -5.95 10.29 -11.51
N TYR A 128 -4.76 10.52 -12.06
CA TYR A 128 -3.89 11.58 -11.57
C TYR A 128 -4.48 12.96 -11.86
N GLU A 129 -4.92 13.21 -13.11
CA GLU A 129 -5.59 14.45 -13.51
C GLU A 129 -7.01 14.58 -12.95
N GLY A 130 -7.69 13.44 -12.75
CA GLY A 130 -8.97 13.39 -12.05
C GLY A 130 -8.85 13.55 -10.54
N GLU A 131 -7.64 13.66 -10.00
CA GLU A 131 -7.36 13.82 -8.57
C GLU A 131 -8.01 12.73 -7.71
N GLU A 132 -7.96 11.47 -8.18
CA GLU A 132 -8.70 10.37 -7.55
C GLU A 132 -7.83 9.12 -7.33
N VAL A 133 -7.99 8.49 -6.16
CA VAL A 133 -7.59 7.10 -5.93
C VAL A 133 -8.78 6.30 -5.43
N SER A 134 -9.15 5.28 -6.20
CA SER A 134 -10.32 4.44 -5.95
C SER A 134 -9.94 2.98 -5.76
N PHE A 135 -10.66 2.32 -4.86
CA PHE A 135 -10.47 0.92 -4.49
C PHE A 135 -11.73 0.14 -4.85
N TYR A 136 -11.54 -1.01 -5.49
CA TYR A 136 -12.62 -1.91 -5.89
C TYR A 136 -12.27 -3.35 -5.50
N ASP A 137 -13.27 -4.13 -5.14
CA ASP A 137 -13.14 -5.58 -5.11
C ASP A 137 -12.90 -6.05 -6.55
N ALA A 138 -11.78 -6.73 -6.80
CA ALA A 138 -11.36 -7.07 -8.16
C ALA A 138 -12.21 -8.19 -8.78
N ASP A 139 -12.92 -8.98 -7.96
CA ASP A 139 -13.66 -10.15 -8.44
C ASP A 139 -15.05 -9.79 -8.92
N ASN A 140 -15.68 -8.78 -8.30
CA ASN A 140 -17.04 -8.33 -8.64
C ASN A 140 -17.15 -6.85 -9.01
N MET A 141 -16.03 -6.12 -9.02
CA MET A 141 -15.95 -4.67 -9.30
C MET A 141 -16.79 -3.80 -8.36
N GLN A 142 -17.17 -4.31 -7.18
CA GLN A 142 -17.85 -3.53 -6.16
C GLN A 142 -16.92 -2.44 -5.66
N HIS A 143 -17.42 -1.21 -5.63
CA HIS A 143 -16.71 -0.08 -5.06
C HIS A 143 -16.49 -0.27 -3.55
N ILE A 144 -15.25 -0.02 -3.12
CA ILE A 144 -14.85 -0.09 -1.71
C ILE A 144 -14.75 1.32 -1.13
N PHE A 145 -13.93 2.17 -1.75
CA PHE A 145 -13.69 3.54 -1.27
C PHE A 145 -13.00 4.40 -2.33
N THR A 146 -13.19 5.72 -2.24
CA THR A 146 -12.51 6.71 -3.09
C THR A 146 -11.96 7.85 -2.26
N PHE A 147 -10.70 8.22 -2.51
CA PHE A 147 -10.08 9.44 -2.03
C PHE A 147 -10.01 10.47 -3.16
N ASN A 148 -10.40 11.71 -2.86
CA ASN A 148 -10.16 12.86 -3.73
C ASN A 148 -8.88 13.57 -3.24
N VAL A 149 -7.87 13.65 -4.09
CA VAL A 149 -6.51 14.06 -3.75
C VAL A 149 -5.91 14.90 -4.87
N ALA A 150 -5.67 16.18 -4.57
CA ALA A 150 -4.93 17.06 -5.45
C ALA A 150 -3.43 16.71 -5.46
N PHE A 151 -3.03 15.84 -6.39
CA PHE A 151 -1.65 15.43 -6.55
C PHE A 151 -0.79 16.57 -7.10
N ARG A 152 0.33 16.85 -6.43
CA ARG A 152 1.29 17.91 -6.81
C ARG A 152 2.70 17.38 -7.06
N GLU A 153 2.86 16.08 -6.92
CA GLU A 153 4.12 15.37 -7.06
C GLU A 153 3.82 13.93 -7.46
N LYS A 154 4.86 13.22 -7.89
CA LYS A 154 4.78 11.82 -8.22
C LYS A 154 4.29 11.01 -7.02
N VAL A 155 3.41 10.04 -7.27
CA VAL A 155 2.92 9.10 -6.27
C VAL A 155 3.34 7.68 -6.60
N PHE A 156 3.56 6.88 -5.57
CA PHE A 156 3.97 5.49 -5.67
C PHE A 156 2.93 4.60 -4.98
N PRO A 157 2.60 3.45 -5.56
CA PRO A 157 1.96 2.37 -4.82
C PRO A 157 2.78 2.05 -3.55
N LEU A 158 2.09 1.99 -2.41
CA LEU A 158 2.67 1.74 -1.08
C LEU A 158 2.01 0.51 -0.47
N PHE A 159 2.82 -0.34 0.14
CA PHE A 159 2.38 -1.58 0.79
C PHE A 159 2.97 -1.67 2.19
N SER A 160 2.17 -2.16 3.13
CA SER A 160 2.55 -2.34 4.53
C SER A 160 2.02 -3.67 5.04
N VAL A 161 2.89 -4.44 5.68
CA VAL A 161 2.54 -5.71 6.34
C VAL A 161 3.04 -5.65 7.77
N CYS A 162 2.16 -5.87 8.75
CA CYS A 162 2.47 -5.82 10.18
C CYS A 162 2.15 -7.12 10.92
N SER A 163 1.90 -8.21 10.18
CA SER A 163 1.68 -9.55 10.72
C SER A 163 2.53 -10.58 9.97
N THR A 164 3.09 -11.55 10.70
CA THR A 164 3.95 -12.61 10.13
C THR A 164 3.16 -13.71 9.43
N ILE A 165 1.84 -13.74 9.59
CA ILE A 165 0.94 -14.76 9.02
C ILE A 165 0.13 -14.25 7.82
N THR A 166 0.45 -13.06 7.32
CA THR A 166 -0.19 -12.48 6.13
C THR A 166 0.85 -12.03 5.11
N TYR A 167 0.37 -11.69 3.92
CA TYR A 167 1.19 -11.19 2.83
C TYR A 167 0.39 -10.23 1.97
N ILE A 168 1.12 -9.50 1.13
CA ILE A 168 0.58 -8.74 0.00
C ILE A 168 1.27 -9.25 -1.26
N LYS A 169 0.52 -9.36 -2.36
CA LYS A 169 1.05 -9.71 -3.68
C LYS A 169 0.47 -8.81 -4.76
N LEU A 170 1.33 -8.29 -5.62
CA LEU A 170 0.97 -7.62 -6.87
C LEU A 170 0.61 -8.66 -7.93
N CYS A 171 -0.51 -8.44 -8.61
CA CYS A 171 -1.01 -9.31 -9.68
C CYS A 171 -0.75 -8.72 -11.06
#